data_AF-A0A850MNU5-F1
#
_entry.id   AF-A0A850MNU5-F1
#
_cell.length_a   1.000
_cell.length_b   1.000
_cell.length_c   1.000
_cell.angle_alpha   90.00
_cell.angle_beta   90.00
_cell.angle_gamma   90.00
#
_symmetry.space_group_name_H-M   'P 1'
#
loop_
_entity.id
_entity.type
_entity.pdbx_description
1 polymer ?
#
loop_
_entity_poly.entity_id
_entity_poly.type
_entity_poly.pdbx_seq_one_letter_code
_entity_poly.pdbx_strand_id
1 'polypeptide(L)'
;MKISEIRPDMTVDIKVRVLSMEQPRTVRSKRGMPLRVSEVMIGDSSGRIPLTLWQKQIYLVKLDDVIEITNAWVSEYQGITRVSLGRSGKLTVVDDPEFPSIHELLEDLRDNSQS
;
A
#
# COMPACT_ATOMS: atom_id res chain seq x y z
N MET A 1 0.72 3.52 -13.31
CA MET A 1 -0.06 2.27 -13.44
C MET A 1 -1.23 2.33 -12.48
N LYS A 2 -2.38 1.71 -12.81
CA LYS A 2 -3.56 1.66 -11.93
C LYS A 2 -3.55 0.41 -11.06
N ILE A 3 -4.16 0.45 -9.87
CA ILE A 3 -4.22 -0.72 -8.97
C ILE A 3 -4.93 -1.92 -9.62
N SER A 4 -5.99 -1.71 -10.39
CA SER A 4 -6.74 -2.79 -11.05
C SER A 4 -5.90 -3.62 -12.04
N GLU A 5 -4.78 -3.08 -12.52
CA GLU A 5 -3.86 -3.71 -13.47
C GLU A 5 -2.76 -4.51 -12.77
N ILE A 6 -2.60 -4.35 -11.45
CA ILE A 6 -1.53 -4.99 -10.68
C ILE A 6 -1.74 -6.50 -10.60
N ARG A 7 -0.68 -7.26 -10.89
CA ARG A 7 -0.64 -8.71 -10.75
C ARG A 7 0.60 -9.12 -9.93
N PRO A 8 0.62 -10.33 -9.33
CA PRO A 8 1.81 -10.83 -8.66
C PRO A 8 3.04 -10.88 -9.59
N ASP A 9 4.23 -10.92 -8.99
CA ASP A 9 5.52 -11.11 -9.66
C ASP A 9 5.92 -9.99 -10.65
N MET A 10 5.51 -8.76 -10.34
CA MET A 10 5.89 -7.58 -11.12
C MET A 10 6.40 -6.43 -10.25
N THR A 11 7.08 -5.48 -10.91
CA THR A 11 7.48 -4.21 -10.30
C THR A 11 6.56 -3.10 -10.78
N VAL A 12 6.16 -2.20 -9.87
CA VAL A 12 5.17 -1.15 -10.16
C VAL A 12 5.60 0.22 -9.66
N ASP A 13 5.16 1.23 -10.40
CA ASP A 13 5.18 2.64 -10.04
C ASP A 13 3.74 3.16 -9.97
N ILE A 14 3.33 3.60 -8.77
CA ILE A 14 1.94 3.95 -8.46
C ILE A 14 1.86 5.20 -7.58
N LYS A 15 0.82 5.99 -7.78
CA LYS A 15 0.40 7.08 -6.89
C LYS A 15 -0.94 6.70 -6.26
N VAL A 16 -1.00 6.72 -4.94
CA VAL A 16 -2.12 6.15 -4.16
C VAL A 16 -2.35 6.97 -2.90
N ARG A 17 -3.54 6.88 -2.33
CA ARG A 17 -3.87 7.44 -1.02
C ARG A 17 -3.91 6.35 0.05
N VAL A 18 -3.48 6.68 1.26
CA VAL A 18 -3.57 5.79 2.42
C VAL A 18 -5.00 5.76 2.95
N LEU A 19 -5.68 4.62 2.82
CA LEU A 19 -7.09 4.44 3.20
C LEU A 19 -7.25 3.93 4.63
N SER A 20 -6.33 3.09 5.11
CA SER A 20 -6.31 2.61 6.50
C SER A 20 -4.94 2.09 6.89
N MET A 21 -4.66 2.04 8.19
CA MET A 21 -3.38 1.56 8.73
C MET A 21 -3.61 0.59 9.87
N GLU A 22 -3.00 -0.58 9.80
CA GLU A 22 -2.99 -1.53 10.91
C GLU A 22 -1.89 -1.19 11.93
N GLN A 23 -2.13 -1.54 13.20
CA GLN A 23 -1.13 -1.35 14.24
C GLN A 23 0.13 -2.19 13.95
N PRO A 24 1.34 -1.61 14.08
CA PRO A 24 2.57 -2.33 13.80
C PRO A 24 2.75 -3.52 14.74
N ARG A 25 2.93 -4.71 14.18
CA ARG A 25 3.21 -5.95 14.91
C ARG A 25 4.66 -6.38 14.78
N THR A 26 5.13 -7.18 15.73
CA THR A 26 6.49 -7.75 15.71
C THR A 26 6.47 -9.15 15.12
N VAL A 27 7.35 -9.40 14.16
CA VAL A 27 7.62 -10.72 13.57
C VAL A 27 9.09 -11.09 13.78
N ARG A 28 9.42 -12.37 13.67
CA ARG A 28 10.81 -12.84 13.72
C ARG A 28 11.32 -13.07 12.30
N SER A 29 12.51 -12.54 12.01
CA SER A 29 13.21 -12.86 10.77
C SER A 29 13.69 -14.33 10.77
N LYS A 30 14.16 -14.82 9.62
CA LYS A 30 14.78 -16.17 9.50
C LYS A 30 15.95 -16.38 10.47
N ARG A 31 16.63 -15.31 10.90
CA ARG A 31 17.74 -15.35 11.88
C ARG A 31 17.28 -15.08 13.33
N GLY A 32 15.98 -15.08 13.60
CA GLY A 32 15.42 -14.87 14.94
C GLY A 32 15.34 -13.42 15.42
N MET A 33 15.90 -12.46 14.67
CA MET A 33 15.85 -11.03 15.00
C MET A 33 14.41 -10.49 14.92
N PRO A 34 13.97 -9.65 15.88
CA PRO A 34 12.67 -8.99 15.83
C PRO A 34 12.63 -7.94 14.72
N LEU A 35 11.57 -7.96 13.92
CA LEU A 35 11.25 -6.97 12.89
C LEU A 35 9.84 -6.46 13.12
N ARG A 36 9.62 -5.16 12.95
CA ARG A 36 8.31 -4.54 12.93
C ARG A 36 7.77 -4.51 11.51
N VAL A 37 6.51 -4.85 11.39
CA VAL A 37 5.75 -4.79 10.14
C VAL A 37 4.39 -4.16 10.42
N SER A 38 3.91 -3.34 9.50
CA SER A 38 2.55 -2.80 9.49
C SER A 38 1.98 -2.98 8.09
N GLU A 39 0.72 -3.40 8.02
CA GLU A 39 -0.04 -3.44 6.78
C GLU A 39 -0.86 -2.16 6.65
N VAL A 40 -0.81 -1.55 5.47
CA VAL A 40 -1.47 -0.29 5.16
C VAL A 40 -2.33 -0.52 3.93
N MET A 41 -3.62 -0.21 3.99
CA MET A 41 -4.47 -0.26 2.82
C MET A 41 -4.26 1.01 2.00
N ILE A 42 -3.87 0.86 0.74
CA ILE A 42 -3.68 1.97 -0.20
C ILE A 42 -4.66 1.83 -1.36
N GLY A 43 -5.06 2.95 -1.95
CA GLY A 43 -6.06 2.96 -3.01
C GLY A 43 -5.90 4.09 -4.01
N ASP A 44 -6.48 3.86 -5.18
CA ASP A 44 -6.75 4.84 -6.22
C ASP A 44 -8.17 4.58 -6.76
N SER A 45 -8.59 5.36 -7.76
CA SER A 45 -9.91 5.23 -8.37
C SER A 45 -10.22 3.86 -9.00
N SER A 46 -9.22 2.98 -9.14
CA SER A 46 -9.37 1.67 -9.77
C SER A 46 -9.46 0.51 -8.78
N GLY A 47 -9.13 0.74 -7.51
CA GLY A 47 -9.20 -0.29 -6.49
C GLY A 47 -8.31 -0.03 -5.28
N ARG A 48 -8.10 -1.09 -4.49
CA ARG A 48 -7.29 -1.06 -3.27
C ARG A 48 -6.39 -2.28 -3.17
N ILE A 49 -5.23 -2.11 -2.55
CA ILE A 49 -4.25 -3.17 -2.35
C ILE A 49 -3.50 -2.96 -1.02
N PRO A 50 -3.18 -4.02 -0.25
CA PRO A 50 -2.35 -3.88 0.93
C PRO A 50 -0.90 -3.56 0.57
N LEU A 51 -0.33 -2.57 1.25
CA LEU A 51 1.09 -2.21 1.26
C LEU A 51 1.72 -2.69 2.56
N THR A 52 2.80 -3.47 2.45
CA THR A 52 3.58 -3.94 3.60
C THR A 52 4.74 -2.99 3.88
N LEU A 53 4.74 -2.35 5.06
CA LEU A 53 5.79 -1.45 5.51
C LEU A 53 6.64 -2.10 6.61
N TRP A 54 7.95 -1.99 6.48
CA TRP A 54 8.92 -2.61 7.40
C TRP A 54 9.71 -1.56 8.19
N GLN A 55 9.94 -1.84 9.48
CA GLN A 55 10.87 -1.10 10.33
C GLN A 55 10.60 0.42 10.31
N LYS A 56 11.52 1.22 9.75
CA LYS A 56 11.41 2.68 9.69
C LYS A 56 10.34 3.17 8.72
N GLN A 57 10.00 2.37 7.70
CA GLN A 57 9.01 2.72 6.67
C GLN A 57 7.63 2.96 7.27
N ILE A 58 7.32 2.29 8.38
CA ILE A 58 6.06 2.38 9.13
C ILE A 58 5.75 3.81 9.56
N TYR A 59 6.78 4.63 9.77
CA TYR A 59 6.64 6.01 10.24
C TYR A 59 6.71 7.05 9.12
N LEU A 60 6.85 6.63 7.86
CA LEU A 60 6.96 7.55 6.72
C LEU A 60 5.61 8.05 6.23
N VAL A 61 4.52 7.38 6.59
CA VAL A 61 3.17 7.67 6.09
C VAL A 61 2.18 7.78 7.24
N LYS A 62 1.09 8.50 6.98
CA LYS A 62 -0.07 8.63 7.86
C LYS A 62 -1.34 8.30 7.09
N LEU A 63 -2.43 8.12 7.84
CA LEU A 63 -3.77 8.03 7.26
C LEU A 63 -4.03 9.27 6.40
N ASP A 64 -4.66 9.07 5.24
CA ASP A 64 -5.04 10.10 4.28
C ASP A 64 -3.88 10.74 3.48
N ASP A 65 -2.62 10.34 3.73
CA ASP A 65 -1.50 10.80 2.90
C ASP A 65 -1.64 10.32 1.45
N VAL A 66 -1.30 11.18 0.50
CA VAL A 66 -1.03 10.78 -0.89
C VAL A 66 0.44 10.41 -1.01
N ILE A 67 0.72 9.21 -1.52
CA ILE A 67 2.07 8.67 -1.64
C ILE A 67 2.36 8.24 -3.06
N GLU A 68 3.57 8.55 -3.51
CA GLU A 68 4.16 7.98 -4.72
C GLU A 68 5.12 6.86 -4.33
N ILE A 69 4.90 5.69 -4.92
CA ILE A 69 5.73 4.51 -4.73
C ILE A 69 6.37 4.16 -6.06
N THR A 70 7.69 4.03 -6.08
CA THR A 70 8.45 3.63 -7.27
C THR A 70 9.24 2.36 -7.02
N ASN A 71 9.44 1.56 -8.05
CA ASN A 71 10.12 0.27 -8.03
C ASN A 71 9.63 -0.67 -6.93
N ALA A 72 8.31 -0.66 -6.67
CA ALA A 72 7.69 -1.50 -5.66
C ALA A 72 7.53 -2.92 -6.18
N TRP A 73 7.78 -3.93 -5.34
CA TRP A 73 7.57 -5.33 -5.68
C TRP A 73 6.18 -5.80 -5.27
N VAL A 74 5.48 -6.43 -6.21
CA VAL A 74 4.18 -7.05 -5.98
C VAL A 74 4.38 -8.54 -5.72
N SER A 75 3.85 -9.01 -4.61
CA SER A 75 3.92 -10.41 -4.21
C SER A 75 2.54 -10.93 -3.84
N GLU A 76 2.38 -12.24 -3.87
CA GLU A 76 1.20 -12.90 -3.32
C GLU A 76 1.59 -13.66 -2.06
N TYR A 77 0.79 -13.53 -1.01
CA TYR A 77 0.92 -14.38 0.17
C TYR A 77 -0.47 -14.75 0.67
N GLN A 78 -0.71 -16.06 0.80
CA GLN A 78 -2.01 -16.63 1.15
C GLN A 78 -3.15 -16.16 0.23
N GLY A 79 -2.89 -16.07 -1.08
CA GLY A 79 -3.88 -15.64 -2.09
C GLY A 79 -4.18 -14.14 -2.09
N ILE A 80 -3.46 -13.35 -1.29
CA ILE A 80 -3.61 -11.90 -1.24
C ILE A 80 -2.40 -11.24 -1.92
N THR A 81 -2.68 -10.57 -3.05
CA THR A 81 -1.74 -9.70 -3.75
C THR A 81 -1.46 -8.46 -2.88
N ARG A 82 -0.17 -8.16 -2.70
CA ARG A 82 0.30 -7.07 -1.86
C ARG A 82 1.51 -6.39 -2.47
N VAL A 83 1.66 -5.11 -2.15
CA VAL A 83 2.81 -4.29 -2.54
C VAL A 83 3.81 -4.23 -1.38
N SER A 84 5.10 -4.25 -1.71
CA SER A 84 6.19 -3.95 -0.77
C SER A 84 7.25 -3.11 -1.47
N LEU A 85 8.02 -2.32 -0.74
CA LEU A 85 9.08 -1.51 -1.37
C LEU A 85 10.26 -2.35 -1.90
N GLY A 86 10.37 -3.63 -1.53
CA GLY A 86 11.51 -4.45 -1.96
C GLY A 86 12.87 -3.83 -1.61
N ARG A 87 13.91 -4.13 -2.40
CA ARG A 87 15.29 -3.64 -2.18
C ARG A 87 15.55 -2.24 -2.74
N SER A 88 14.90 -1.90 -3.86
CA SER A 88 15.14 -0.68 -4.63
C SER A 88 13.96 0.29 -4.60
N GLY A 89 12.83 -0.11 -4.03
CA GLY A 89 11.65 0.72 -4.03
C GLY A 89 11.76 1.92 -3.09
N LYS A 90 11.09 2.99 -3.49
CA LYS A 90 11.05 4.25 -2.77
C LYS A 90 9.61 4.63 -2.53
N LEU A 91 9.39 5.33 -1.43
CA LEU A 91 8.11 5.89 -1.05
C LEU A 91 8.34 7.37 -0.73
N THR A 92 7.51 8.22 -1.30
CA THR A 92 7.51 9.67 -1.05
C THR A 92 6.09 10.11 -0.76
N VAL A 93 5.90 10.87 0.32
CA VAL A 93 4.63 11.58 0.56
C VAL A 93 4.62 12.82 -0.32
N VAL A 94 3.54 13.00 -1.07
CA VAL A 94 3.35 14.12 -2.00
C VAL A 94 2.14 14.93 -1.59
N ASP A 95 2.21 16.24 -1.82
CA ASP A 95 1.07 17.14 -1.70
C ASP A 95 0.39 17.23 -3.08
N ASP A 96 -0.74 16.54 -3.22
CA ASP A 96 -1.50 16.44 -4.46
C ASP A 96 -3.00 16.62 -4.16
N PRO A 97 -3.50 17.86 -4.17
CA PRO A 97 -4.90 18.16 -3.87
C PRO A 97 -5.87 17.68 -4.96
N GLU A 98 -5.37 17.35 -6.16
CA GLU A 98 -6.20 16.81 -7.24
C GLU A 98 -6.37 15.29 -7.13
N PHE A 99 -5.59 14.61 -6.28
CA PHE A 99 -5.74 13.18 -6.06
C PHE A 99 -7.03 12.89 -5.27
N PRO A 100 -7.87 11.93 -5.72
CA PRO A 100 -9.16 11.63 -5.10
C PRO A 100 -9.05 11.50 -3.58
N SER A 101 -9.99 12.10 -2.87
CA SER A 101 -10.05 12.10 -1.41
C SER A 101 -10.31 10.70 -0.87
N ILE A 102 -9.95 10.47 0.41
CA ILE A 102 -10.25 9.19 1.06
C ILE A 102 -11.75 8.89 1.08
N HIS A 103 -12.61 9.91 1.11
CA HIS A 103 -14.06 9.73 1.11
C HIS A 103 -14.55 9.20 -0.25
N GLU A 104 -14.18 9.86 -1.34
CA GLU A 104 -14.53 9.45 -2.71
C GLU A 104 -14.05 8.03 -2.98
N LEU A 105 -12.79 7.72 -2.62
CA LEU A 105 -12.22 6.38 -2.82
C LEU A 105 -12.90 5.30 -1.99
N LEU A 106 -13.48 5.64 -0.82
CA LEU A 106 -14.22 4.68 0.00
C LEU A 106 -15.68 4.51 -0.44
N GLU A 107 -16.29 5.54 -1.05
CA GLU A 107 -17.64 5.49 -1.61
C GLU A 107 -17.69 4.62 -2.87
N ASP A 108 -16.76 4.83 -3.81
CA ASP A 108 -16.64 4.03 -5.03
C ASP A 108 -16.51 2.51 -4.74
N LEU A 109 -15.94 2.16 -3.59
CA LEU A 109 -15.79 0.76 -3.17
C LEU A 109 -17.08 0.16 -2.58
N ARG A 110 -17.97 0.98 -2.02
CA ARG A 110 -19.25 0.50 -1.47
C ARG A 110 -20.24 0.18 -2.58
N ASP A 111 -20.25 0.98 -3.64
CA ASP A 111 -21.17 0.77 -4.76
C ASP A 111 -20.80 -0.48 -5.58
N ASN A 112 -19.50 -0.79 -5.68
CA ASN A 112 -19.00 -2.00 -6.35
C ASN A 112 -19.25 -3.31 -5.58
N SER A 113 -19.82 -3.27 -4.37
CA SER A 113 -20.20 -4.47 -3.59
C SER A 113 -21.71 -4.74 -3.55
N GLN A 114 -22.50 -3.96 -4.30
CA GLN A 114 -23.96 -4.10 -4.44
C GLN A 114 -24.41 -4.52 -5.86
N SER A 115 -23.49 -4.93 -6.74
CA SER A 115 -23.78 -5.41 -8.10
C SER A 115 -23.50 -6.90 -8.28
#